data_AF-A0A7S0L9I1-F1
#
_entry.id   AF-A0A7S0L9I1-F1
#
_cell.length_a   1.000
_cell.length_b   1.000
_cell.length_c   1.000
_cell.angle_alpha   90.00
_cell.angle_beta   90.00
_cell.angle_gamma   90.00
#
_symmetry.space_group_name_H-M   'P 1'
#
loop_
_entity.id
_entity.type
_entity.pdbx_description
1 polymer ?
#
loop_
_entity_poly.entity_id
_entity_poly.type
_entity_poly.pdbx_seq_one_letter_code
_entity_poly.pdbx_strand_id
1 'polypeptide(L)'
;MIAEEFGALGPVAPGLPVTSGCDASGPPLFKYLSADCIASASLGQVYRGEMLDGREIAVKVQRPGALRQCLLDGSVIILALKAIQGRYWNGDLLAIFDVTAAGIVQELDFRNEARNAEAFRRSLGFLGYVDVPHSLPEMTTRRVMAMEWVHGRHLSALPPGEAR
;
A
#
# COMPACT_ATOMS: atom_id res chain seq x y z
N MET A 1 -8.91 8.52 -8.66
CA MET A 1 -7.90 8.38 -7.58
C MET A 1 -6.47 8.60 -8.05
N ILE A 2 -5.85 7.71 -8.86
CA ILE A 2 -4.43 7.93 -9.28
C ILE A 2 -4.27 9.25 -10.03
N ALA A 3 -5.07 9.49 -11.07
CA ALA A 3 -5.03 10.75 -11.84
C ALA A 3 -5.21 11.99 -10.96
N GLU A 4 -6.13 11.93 -9.99
CA GLU A 4 -6.41 13.04 -9.06
C GLU A 4 -5.24 13.33 -8.13
N GLU A 5 -4.63 12.28 -7.56
CA GLU A 5 -3.51 12.42 -6.61
C GLU A 5 -2.25 13.03 -7.27
N PHE A 6 -2.07 12.81 -8.57
CA PHE A 6 -0.96 13.38 -9.35
C PHE A 6 -1.34 14.57 -10.23
N GLY A 7 -2.59 15.06 -10.15
CA GLY A 7 -3.06 16.18 -10.99
C GLY A 7 -2.90 15.92 -12.49
N ALA A 8 -3.12 14.69 -12.94
CA ALA A 8 -2.91 14.29 -14.33
C ALA A 8 -3.81 15.07 -15.28
N LEU A 9 -3.20 15.60 -16.35
CA LEU A 9 -3.94 16.23 -17.45
C LEU A 9 -4.37 15.21 -18.52
N GLY A 10 -3.68 14.07 -18.59
CA GLY A 10 -3.92 12.98 -19.53
C GLY A 10 -4.39 11.68 -18.86
N PRO A 11 -4.44 10.56 -19.60
CA PRO A 11 -4.76 9.26 -19.04
C PRO A 11 -3.71 8.79 -18.01
N VAL A 12 -4.09 7.91 -17.08
CA VAL A 12 -3.12 7.31 -16.15
C VAL A 12 -2.11 6.43 -16.90
N ALA A 13 -2.62 5.62 -17.84
CA ALA A 13 -1.82 4.86 -18.79
C ALA A 13 -2.64 4.65 -20.08
N PRO A 14 -2.00 4.41 -21.23
CA PRO A 14 -2.70 4.09 -22.47
C PRO A 14 -3.63 2.87 -22.31
N GLY A 15 -4.84 2.96 -22.88
CA GLY A 15 -5.83 1.87 -22.86
C GLY A 15 -6.67 1.77 -21.58
N LEU A 16 -6.36 2.55 -20.54
CA LEU A 16 -7.23 2.67 -19.37
C LEU A 16 -8.31 3.74 -19.56
N PRO A 17 -9.47 3.62 -18.88
CA PRO A 17 -10.48 4.68 -18.88
C PRO A 17 -9.90 6.03 -18.45
N VAL A 18 -10.20 7.07 -19.22
CA VAL A 18 -9.76 8.44 -18.93
C VAL A 18 -10.58 8.96 -17.74
N THR A 19 -9.89 9.52 -16.75
CA THR A 19 -10.55 10.10 -15.57
C THR A 19 -11.29 11.37 -15.96
N SER A 20 -12.46 11.62 -15.36
CA SER A 20 -13.24 12.83 -15.62
C SER A 20 -12.40 14.10 -15.41
N GLY A 21 -12.36 14.97 -16.42
CA GLY A 21 -11.56 16.20 -16.40
C GLY A 21 -10.17 16.08 -17.04
N CYS A 22 -9.73 14.87 -17.41
CA CYS A 22 -8.50 14.66 -18.18
C CYS A 22 -8.79 14.63 -19.70
N ASP A 23 -7.81 15.04 -20.50
CA ASP A 23 -7.83 14.94 -21.96
C ASP A 23 -7.24 13.60 -22.40
N ALA A 24 -7.98 12.81 -23.19
CA ALA A 24 -7.53 11.52 -23.70
C ALA A 24 -6.26 11.62 -24.56
N SER A 25 -6.01 12.78 -25.17
CA SER A 25 -4.82 13.07 -25.99
C SER A 25 -3.63 13.62 -25.21
N GLY A 26 -3.82 13.89 -23.91
CA GLY A 26 -2.76 14.37 -23.03
C GLY A 26 -1.67 13.31 -22.76
N PRO A 27 -0.52 13.72 -22.21
CA PRO A 27 0.56 12.80 -21.87
C PRO A 27 0.13 11.84 -20.75
N PRO A 28 0.43 10.53 -20.87
CA PRO A 28 0.10 9.58 -19.81
C PRO A 28 1.07 9.70 -18.62
N LEU A 29 0.60 9.36 -17.40
CA LEU A 29 1.47 9.27 -16.21
C LEU A 29 2.44 8.09 -16.28
N PHE A 30 1.94 6.93 -16.70
CA PHE A 30 2.70 5.69 -16.85
C PHE A 30 2.68 5.22 -18.29
N LYS A 31 3.75 4.56 -18.72
CA LYS A 31 3.79 3.90 -20.03
C LYS A 31 2.83 2.71 -20.05
N TYR A 32 2.73 2.01 -18.93
CA TYR A 32 1.79 0.91 -18.73
C TYR A 32 1.32 0.88 -17.28
N LEU A 33 0.07 0.49 -17.07
CA LEU A 33 -0.47 0.11 -15.77
C LEU A 33 -1.52 -0.98 -15.98
N SER A 34 -1.46 -2.05 -15.19
CA SER A 34 -2.43 -3.14 -15.28
C SER A 34 -3.84 -2.64 -14.96
N ALA A 35 -4.84 -3.10 -15.73
CA ALA A 35 -6.24 -2.77 -15.48
C ALA A 35 -6.74 -3.43 -14.18
N ASP A 36 -6.33 -4.69 -13.96
CA ASP A 36 -6.66 -5.46 -12.77
C ASP A 36 -5.56 -5.35 -11.72
N CYS A 37 -5.98 -5.45 -10.44
CA CYS A 37 -5.04 -5.55 -9.34
C CYS A 37 -4.39 -6.94 -9.32
N ILE A 38 -3.08 -6.96 -9.14
CA ILE A 38 -2.28 -8.19 -9.09
C ILE A 38 -2.17 -8.75 -7.67
N ALA A 39 -2.35 -7.90 -6.66
CA ALA A 39 -2.30 -8.27 -5.26
C ALA A 39 -3.16 -7.33 -4.42
N SER A 40 -3.71 -7.89 -3.35
CA SER A 40 -4.38 -7.13 -2.30
C SER A 40 -3.40 -6.95 -1.14
N ALA A 41 -3.07 -5.70 -0.81
CA ALA A 41 -2.33 -5.36 0.38
C ALA A 41 -3.29 -4.81 1.45
N SER A 42 -2.92 -4.92 2.73
CA SER A 42 -3.73 -4.50 3.91
C SER A 42 -4.80 -3.42 3.60
N LEU A 43 -4.37 -2.18 3.34
CA LEU A 43 -5.23 -1.01 3.11
C LEU A 43 -5.35 -0.60 1.62
N GLY A 44 -4.81 -1.40 0.70
CA GLY A 44 -4.64 -1.00 -0.70
C GLY A 44 -4.70 -2.14 -1.72
N GLN A 45 -4.67 -1.75 -2.97
CA GLN A 45 -4.59 -2.66 -4.12
C GLN A 45 -3.29 -2.36 -4.87
N VAL A 46 -2.59 -3.40 -5.28
CA VAL A 46 -1.33 -3.27 -6.01
C VAL A 46 -1.57 -3.56 -7.48
N TYR A 47 -1.04 -2.70 -8.33
CA TYR A 47 -1.07 -2.79 -9.78
C TYR A 47 0.36 -2.88 -10.30
N ARG A 48 0.57 -3.64 -11.37
CA ARG A 48 1.87 -3.66 -12.07
C ARG A 48 1.90 -2.51 -13.06
N GLY A 49 3.00 -1.78 -13.13
CA GLY A 49 3.17 -0.68 -14.07
C GLY A 49 4.57 -0.57 -14.65
N GLU A 50 4.70 0.33 -15.61
CA GLU A 50 5.98 0.72 -16.22
C GLU A 50 6.01 2.25 -16.36
N MET A 51 7.11 2.85 -15.91
CA MET A 51 7.36 4.28 -16.04
C MET A 51 7.65 4.66 -17.50
N LEU A 52 7.55 5.96 -17.83
CA LEU A 52 7.87 6.46 -19.18
C LEU A 52 9.33 6.21 -19.59
N ASP A 53 10.23 6.09 -18.61
CA ASP A 53 11.65 5.75 -18.79
C ASP A 53 11.92 4.23 -18.90
N GLY A 54 10.89 3.40 -18.79
CA GLY A 54 10.97 1.94 -18.90
C GLY A 54 11.18 1.19 -17.58
N ARG A 55 11.31 1.87 -16.43
CA ARG A 55 11.41 1.18 -15.13
C ARG A 55 10.10 0.44 -14.79
N GLU A 56 10.22 -0.84 -14.44
CA GLU A 56 9.09 -1.63 -13.92
C GLU A 56 8.79 -1.25 -12.47
N ILE A 57 7.51 -1.05 -12.17
CA ILE A 57 7.05 -0.60 -10.85
C ILE A 57 5.84 -1.39 -10.35
N ALA A 58 5.69 -1.43 -9.03
CA ALA A 58 4.45 -1.76 -8.36
C ALA A 58 3.79 -0.46 -7.87
N VAL A 59 2.52 -0.25 -8.21
CA VAL A 59 1.72 0.91 -7.79
C VAL A 59 0.66 0.45 -6.79
N LYS A 60 0.85 0.79 -5.52
CA LYS A 60 -0.11 0.56 -4.44
C LYS A 60 -1.08 1.74 -4.35
N VAL A 61 -2.37 1.46 -4.42
CA VAL A 61 -3.45 2.45 -4.38
C VAL A 61 -4.36 2.16 -3.20
N GLN A 62 -4.65 3.17 -2.38
CA GLN A 62 -5.52 3.01 -1.22
C GLN A 62 -6.94 2.64 -1.66
N ARG A 63 -7.58 1.71 -0.93
CA ARG A 63 -8.97 1.36 -1.24
C ARG A 63 -9.89 2.56 -0.99
N PRO A 64 -10.91 2.78 -1.85
CA PRO A 64 -11.93 3.79 -1.59
C PRO A 64 -12.56 3.58 -0.21
N GLY A 65 -12.59 4.63 0.61
CA GLY A 65 -13.19 4.58 1.94
C GLY A 65 -12.38 3.84 3.01
N ALA A 66 -11.12 3.47 2.76
CA ALA A 66 -10.28 2.74 3.73
C ALA A 66 -10.28 3.37 5.13
N LEU A 67 -10.07 4.69 5.25
CA LEU A 67 -10.13 5.40 6.53
C LEU A 67 -11.48 5.21 7.23
N ARG A 68 -12.58 5.37 6.51
CA ARG A 68 -13.93 5.21 7.07
C ARG A 68 -14.14 3.78 7.56
N GLN A 69 -13.70 2.79 6.79
CA GLN A 69 -13.76 1.38 7.16
C GLN A 69 -12.98 1.12 8.46
N CYS A 70 -11.72 1.57 8.53
CA CYS A 70 -10.87 1.39 9.72
C CYS A 70 -11.50 2.00 10.99
N LEU A 71 -12.10 3.19 10.88
CA LEU A 71 -12.76 3.84 12.02
C LEU A 71 -14.01 3.08 12.48
N LEU A 72 -14.81 2.55 11.55
CA LEU A 72 -15.98 1.74 11.87
C LEU A 72 -15.57 0.44 12.54
N ASP A 73 -14.62 -0.29 11.96
CA ASP A 73 -14.11 -1.54 12.50
C ASP A 73 -13.52 -1.32 13.90
N GLY A 74 -12.75 -0.25 14.08
CA GLY A 74 -12.20 0.12 15.38
C GLY A 74 -13.27 0.41 16.42
N SER A 75 -14.37 1.07 16.04
CA SER A 75 -15.48 1.34 16.97
C SER A 75 -16.15 0.06 17.46
N VAL A 76 -16.31 -0.95 16.58
CA VAL A 76 -16.87 -2.26 16.93
C VAL A 76 -15.91 -3.03 17.85
N ILE A 77 -14.61 -2.99 17.56
CA ILE A 77 -13.58 -3.63 18.39
C ILE A 77 -13.56 -3.02 19.79
N ILE A 78 -13.58 -1.69 19.91
CA ILE A 78 -13.63 -1.00 21.22
C ILE A 78 -14.83 -1.46 22.03
N LEU A 79 -16.01 -1.59 21.40
CA LEU A 79 -17.22 -2.07 22.07
C LEU A 79 -17.03 -3.50 22.59
N ALA A 80 -16.45 -4.39 21.78
CA ALA A 80 -16.19 -5.77 22.18
C ALA A 80 -15.16 -5.86 23.31
N LEU A 81 -14.07 -5.09 23.23
CA LEU A 81 -13.02 -5.08 24.26
C LEU A 81 -13.56 -4.61 25.61
N LYS A 82 -14.42 -3.59 25.63
CA LYS A 82 -15.09 -3.12 26.85
C LYS A 82 -15.98 -4.20 27.50
N ALA A 83 -16.58 -5.08 26.70
CA ALA A 83 -17.40 -6.17 27.21
C ALA A 83 -16.57 -7.32 27.82
N ILE A 84 -15.31 -7.47 27.39
CA ILE A 84 -14.40 -8.54 27.82
C ILE A 84 -13.57 -8.12 29.04
N GLN A 85 -13.15 -6.84 29.07
CA GLN A 85 -12.26 -6.30 30.09
C GLN A 85 -12.85 -6.43 31.50
N GLY A 86 -12.02 -6.88 32.44
CA GLY A 86 -12.40 -7.12 33.84
C GLY A 86 -13.23 -8.38 34.08
N ARG A 87 -13.91 -8.93 33.05
CA ARG A 87 -14.68 -10.18 33.18
C ARG A 87 -13.93 -11.42 32.72
N TYR A 88 -13.21 -11.34 31.60
CA TYR A 88 -12.46 -12.47 31.05
C TYR A 88 -10.96 -12.18 30.90
N TRP A 89 -10.54 -10.94 31.14
CA TRP A 89 -9.14 -10.52 31.04
C TRP A 89 -8.86 -9.33 31.95
N ASN A 90 -7.71 -9.36 32.63
CA ASN A 90 -7.33 -8.35 33.63
C ASN A 90 -6.29 -7.33 33.13
N GLY A 91 -5.70 -7.54 31.95
CA GLY A 91 -4.79 -6.57 31.33
C GLY A 91 -5.54 -5.46 30.57
N ASP A 92 -4.81 -4.41 30.19
CA ASP A 92 -5.38 -3.28 29.47
C ASP A 92 -5.45 -3.53 27.96
N LEU A 93 -6.50 -4.22 27.53
CA LEU A 93 -6.74 -4.50 26.11
C LEU A 93 -7.00 -3.23 25.29
N LEU A 94 -7.54 -2.19 25.93
CA LEU A 94 -7.78 -0.91 25.25
C LEU A 94 -6.46 -0.22 24.93
N ALA A 95 -5.50 -0.21 25.86
CA ALA A 95 -4.17 0.33 25.59
C ALA A 95 -3.43 -0.41 24.46
N ILE A 96 -3.54 -1.75 24.41
CA ILE A 96 -2.97 -2.55 23.31
C ILE A 96 -3.64 -2.18 21.98
N PHE A 97 -4.96 -2.05 22.00
CA PHE A 97 -5.72 -1.65 20.83
C PHE A 97 -5.36 -0.24 20.35
N ASP A 98 -5.19 0.73 21.26
CA ASP A 98 -4.83 2.11 20.91
C ASP A 98 -3.50 2.18 20.16
N VAL A 99 -2.49 1.43 20.62
CA VAL A 99 -1.19 1.33 19.91
C VAL A 99 -1.37 0.73 18.52
N THR A 100 -2.15 -0.35 18.42
CA THR A 100 -2.41 -1.03 17.14
C THR A 100 -3.18 -0.14 16.17
N ALA A 101 -4.24 0.51 16.64
CA ALA A 101 -5.09 1.40 15.85
C ALA A 101 -4.30 2.63 15.39
N ALA A 102 -3.44 3.19 16.23
CA ALA A 102 -2.56 4.28 15.85
C ALA A 102 -1.62 3.86 14.69
N GLY A 103 -1.07 2.65 14.74
CA GLY A 103 -0.25 2.09 13.65
C GLY A 103 -1.02 1.97 12.33
N ILE A 104 -2.24 1.40 12.37
CA ILE A 104 -3.10 1.28 11.18
C ILE A 104 -3.43 2.66 10.59
N VAL A 105 -3.74 3.65 11.43
CA VAL A 105 -4.02 5.01 10.96
C VAL A 105 -2.78 5.68 10.35
N GLN A 106 -1.59 5.40 10.88
CA GLN A 106 -0.33 5.87 10.29
C GLN A 106 -0.07 5.27 8.90
N GLU A 107 -0.47 4.01 8.66
CA GLU A 107 -0.37 3.35 7.35
C GLU A 107 -1.35 3.89 6.30
N LEU A 108 -2.38 4.64 6.71
CA LEU A 108 -3.29 5.32 5.75
C LEU A 108 -2.63 6.51 5.04
N ASP A 109 -1.41 6.87 5.41
CA ASP A 109 -0.56 7.80 4.68
C ASP A 109 0.65 7.04 4.12
N PHE A 110 0.59 6.68 2.83
CA PHE A 110 1.65 5.87 2.23
C PHE A 110 3.01 6.58 2.14
N ARG A 111 3.09 7.89 2.39
CA ARG A 111 4.38 8.57 2.58
C ARG A 111 5.09 8.10 3.84
N ASN A 112 4.34 7.70 4.87
CA ASN A 112 4.90 7.07 6.06
C ASN A 112 5.43 5.68 5.72
N GLU A 113 4.64 4.90 4.99
CA GLU A 113 5.02 3.55 4.55
C GLU A 113 6.30 3.58 3.70
N ALA A 114 6.40 4.49 2.73
CA ALA A 114 7.60 4.67 1.91
C ALA A 114 8.83 5.04 2.74
N ARG A 115 8.70 5.95 3.71
CA ARG A 115 9.80 6.32 4.63
C ARG A 115 10.22 5.14 5.51
N ASN A 116 9.26 4.36 5.99
CA ASN A 116 9.50 3.19 6.81
C ASN A 116 10.18 2.08 6.00
N ALA A 117 9.74 1.82 4.76
CA ALA A 117 10.37 0.86 3.85
C ALA A 117 11.83 1.22 3.57
N GLU A 118 12.11 2.49 3.32
CA GLU A 118 13.47 2.99 3.08
C GLU A 118 14.34 2.89 4.36
N ALA A 119 13.77 3.13 5.54
CA ALA A 119 14.46 2.87 6.80
C ALA A 119 14.73 1.37 7.03
N PHE A 120 13.76 0.52 6.70
CA PHE A 120 13.86 -0.93 6.83
C PHE A 120 14.94 -1.48 5.91
N ARG A 121 14.98 -1.04 4.64
CA ARG A 121 16.04 -1.34 3.68
C ARG A 121 17.42 -1.03 4.23
N ARG A 122 17.62 0.16 4.81
CA ARG A 122 18.90 0.53 5.45
C ARG A 122 19.22 -0.36 6.66
N SER A 123 18.24 -0.66 7.50
CA SER A 123 18.46 -1.51 8.69
C SER A 123 18.84 -2.94 8.33
N LEU A 124 18.36 -3.45 7.19
CA LEU A 124 18.60 -4.81 6.73
C LEU A 124 19.71 -4.92 5.69
N GLY A 125 20.35 -3.81 5.29
CA GLY A 125 21.38 -3.81 4.25
C GLY A 125 22.61 -4.67 4.58
N PHE A 126 22.77 -5.09 5.84
CA PHE A 126 23.81 -6.05 6.25
C PHE A 126 23.46 -7.50 5.90
N LEU A 127 22.19 -7.82 5.65
CA LEU A 127 21.72 -9.14 5.25
C LEU A 127 21.82 -9.28 3.73
N GLY A 128 22.88 -9.93 3.24
CA GLY A 128 23.12 -10.12 1.80
C GLY A 128 22.10 -11.00 1.05
N TYR A 129 21.01 -11.41 1.70
CA TYR A 129 19.95 -12.26 1.15
C TYR A 129 18.55 -11.68 1.37
N VAL A 130 18.43 -10.51 1.99
CA VAL A 130 17.14 -9.79 2.13
C VAL A 130 17.24 -8.50 1.34
N ASP A 131 16.27 -8.28 0.46
CA ASP A 131 16.16 -7.06 -0.31
C ASP A 131 14.81 -6.39 -0.07
N VAL A 132 14.80 -5.06 -0.13
CA VAL A 132 13.60 -4.23 0.06
C VAL A 132 13.55 -3.25 -1.10
N PRO A 133 12.50 -3.27 -1.96
CA PRO A 133 12.44 -2.45 -3.16
C PRO A 133 12.47 -0.97 -2.81
N HIS A 134 13.13 -0.18 -3.66
CA HIS A 134 13.11 1.27 -3.49
C HIS A 134 11.70 1.81 -3.75
N SER A 135 11.24 2.67 -2.84
CA SER A 135 10.08 3.51 -3.10
C SER A 135 10.46 4.63 -4.08
N LEU A 136 9.52 5.08 -4.92
CA LEU A 136 9.69 6.22 -5.82
C LEU A 136 8.99 7.43 -5.18
N PRO A 137 9.71 8.33 -4.47
CA PRO A 137 9.09 9.44 -3.75
C PRO A 137 8.35 10.41 -4.68
N GLU A 138 8.84 10.57 -5.90
CA GLU A 138 8.22 11.39 -6.95
C GLU A 138 6.86 10.84 -7.40
N MET A 139 6.65 9.53 -7.25
CA MET A 139 5.38 8.83 -7.54
C MET A 139 4.73 8.29 -6.26
N THR A 140 4.89 9.01 -5.14
CA THR A 140 4.27 8.66 -3.85
C THR A 140 3.53 9.84 -3.23
N THR A 141 2.25 9.61 -2.94
CA THR A 141 1.34 10.54 -2.26
C THR A 141 0.78 9.90 -0.99
N ARG A 142 -0.20 10.54 -0.36
CA ARG A 142 -0.90 9.96 0.80
C ARG A 142 -1.66 8.68 0.44
N ARG A 143 -2.20 8.58 -0.79
CA ARG A 143 -3.09 7.49 -1.22
C ARG A 143 -2.53 6.59 -2.32
N VAL A 144 -1.42 6.98 -2.94
CA VAL A 144 -0.74 6.18 -3.96
C VAL A 144 0.74 6.05 -3.61
N MET A 145 1.31 4.87 -3.75
CA MET A 145 2.74 4.64 -3.55
C MET A 145 3.27 3.79 -4.68
N ALA A 146 4.28 4.29 -5.38
CA ALA A 146 5.04 3.53 -6.34
C ALA A 146 6.35 3.02 -5.72
N MET A 147 6.72 1.80 -6.06
CA MET A 147 7.99 1.18 -5.68
C MET A 147 8.51 0.32 -6.83
N GLU A 148 9.78 -0.05 -6.77
CA GLU A 148 10.37 -0.98 -7.73
C GLU A 148 9.60 -2.30 -7.79
N TRP A 149 9.47 -2.82 -9.00
CA TRP A 149 8.92 -4.15 -9.19
C TRP A 149 9.93 -5.22 -8.76
N VAL A 150 9.50 -6.12 -7.88
CA VAL A 150 10.33 -7.27 -7.44
C VAL A 150 9.91 -8.51 -8.21
N HIS A 151 10.88 -9.13 -8.88
CA HIS A 151 10.71 -10.44 -9.52
C HIS A 151 11.03 -11.55 -8.52
N GLY A 152 10.09 -12.46 -8.30
CA GLY A 152 10.30 -13.57 -7.37
C GLY A 152 9.12 -14.52 -7.29
N ARG A 153 9.29 -15.59 -6.51
CA ARG A 153 8.20 -16.52 -6.16
C ARG A 153 7.62 -16.11 -4.81
N HIS A 154 6.30 -16.03 -4.73
CA HIS A 154 5.63 -15.79 -3.46
C HIS A 154 5.94 -16.94 -2.49
N LEU A 155 6.16 -16.63 -1.20
CA LEU A 155 6.56 -17.63 -0.20
C LEU A 155 5.57 -18.80 -0.11
N SER A 156 4.28 -18.54 -0.25
CA SER A 156 3.23 -19.57 -0.23
C SER A 156 3.25 -20.52 -1.44
N ALA A 157 3.99 -20.19 -2.50
CA ALA A 157 4.16 -21.01 -3.70
C ALA A 157 5.48 -21.82 -3.67
N LEU A 158 6.23 -21.76 -2.57
CA LEU A 158 7.39 -22.61 -2.36
C LEU A 158 6.95 -24.00 -1.85
N PRO A 159 7.57 -25.09 -2.32
CA PRO A 159 7.30 -26.42 -1.81
C PRO A 159 7.75 -26.56 -0.34
N PRO A 160 7.10 -27.43 0.45
CA PRO A 160 7.52 -27.71 1.83
C PRO A 160 8.98 -28.18 1.86
N GLY A 161 9.86 -27.44 2.56
CA GLY A 161 11.28 -27.76 2.69
C GLY A 161 12.24 -26.74 2.06
N GLU A 162 11.76 -25.88 1.15
CA GLU A 162 12.54 -24.77 0.57
C GLU A 162 12.35 -23.44 1.32
N ALA A 163 11.31 -23.33 2.15
CA ALA A 163 11.12 -22.20 3.08
C ALA A 163 11.91 -22.48 4.39
N ARG A 164 13.24 -22.34 4.35
CA ARG A 164 14.09 -22.37 5.53
C ARG A 164 15.04 -21.18 5.53
#